data_AF-A0A962ZBJ1-F1
#
_entry.id   AF-A0A962ZBJ1-F1
#
_cell.length_a   1.000
_cell.length_b   1.000
_cell.length_c   1.000
_cell.angle_alpha   90.00
_cell.angle_beta   90.00
_cell.angle_gamma   90.00
#
_symmetry.space_group_name_H-M   'P 1'
#
loop_
_entity.id
_entity.type
_entity.pdbx_description
1 polymer ?
#
loop_
_entity_poly.entity_id
_entity_poly.type
_entity_poly.pdbx_seq_one_letter_code
_entity_poly.pdbx_strand_id
1 'polypeptide(L)' 'FVDAINKAKPSGAKGTYLKKAHISSTMGPGIKVEISSLVGSSDQGA' A
#
# COMPACT_ATOMS: atom_id res chain seq x y z
N PHE A 1 0.04 -5.63 -6.13
CA PHE A 1 0.67 -4.30 -6.37
C PHE A 1 1.46 -3.83 -5.15
N VAL A 2 0.86 -3.80 -3.97
CA VAL A 2 1.54 -3.42 -2.71
C VAL A 2 2.74 -4.32 -2.38
N ASP A 3 2.63 -5.64 -2.61
CA ASP A 3 3.76 -6.57 -2.40
C ASP A 3 4.92 -6.35 -3.36
N ALA A 4 4.64 -5.97 -4.62
CA ALA A 4 5.67 -5.66 -5.61
C ALA A 4 6.43 -4.39 -5.21
N ILE A 5 5.74 -3.39 -4.65
CA ILE A 5 6.35 -2.17 -4.14
C ILE A 5 7.20 -2.47 -2.90
N ASN A 6 6.71 -3.31 -1.98
CA ASN A 6 7.49 -3.75 -0.82
C ASN A 6 8.73 -4.54 -1.22
N LYS A 7 8.63 -5.41 -2.24
CA LYS A 7 9.76 -6.16 -2.79
C LYS A 7 10.76 -5.28 -3.54
N ALA A 8 10.29 -4.20 -4.14
CA ALA A 8 11.12 -3.20 -4.79
C ALA A 8 11.78 -2.21 -3.81
N LYS A 9 11.62 -2.39 -2.48
CA LYS A 9 12.30 -1.56 -1.49
C LYS A 9 13.82 -1.65 -1.69
N PRO A 10 14.50 -0.52 -1.98
CA PRO A 10 15.95 -0.53 -2.17
C PRO A 10 16.67 -0.82 -0.85
N SER A 11 17.76 -1.58 -0.90
CA SER A 11 18.53 -2.05 0.28
C SER A 11 19.12 -0.92 1.11
N GLY A 12 19.27 0.29 0.55
CA GLY A 12 19.71 1.50 1.25
C GLY A 12 18.61 2.28 2.00
N ALA A 13 17.33 1.91 1.83
CA ALA A 13 16.22 2.60 2.48
C ALA A 13 16.10 2.22 3.96
N LYS A 14 16.67 3.05 4.83
CA LYS A 14 16.57 2.93 6.29
C LYS A 14 15.20 3.44 6.77
N GLY A 15 14.51 2.65 7.60
CA GLY A 15 13.21 3.00 8.20
C GLY A 15 11.98 2.57 7.39
N THR A 16 10.83 3.20 7.68
CA THR A 16 9.53 2.91 7.08
C THR A 16 9.47 3.39 5.63
N TYR A 17 9.37 2.45 4.68
CA TYR A 17 9.38 2.73 3.24
C TYR A 17 8.05 3.34 2.75
N LEU A 18 6.92 2.81 3.22
CA LEU A 18 5.57 3.31 2.92
C LEU A 18 5.00 4.01 4.17
N LYS A 19 4.74 5.31 4.09
CA LYS A 19 4.26 6.12 5.24
C LYS A 19 2.74 6.30 5.26
N LYS A 20 2.13 6.51 4.09
CA LYS A 20 0.67 6.69 3.94
C LYS A 20 0.25 6.13 2.59
N ALA A 21 -0.95 5.56 2.52
CA ALA A 21 -1.59 5.13 1.28
C ALA A 21 -2.94 5.84 1.14
N HIS A 22 -3.26 6.25 -0.09
CA HIS A 22 -4.53 6.90 -0.41
C HIS A 22 -5.07 6.30 -1.71
N ILE A 23 -6.37 6.02 -1.75
CA ILE A 23 -7.05 5.54 -2.95
C ILE A 23 -8.02 6.63 -3.39
N SER A 24 -7.92 7.05 -4.64
CA SER A 24 -8.81 8.04 -5.26
C SER A 24 -9.22 7.56 -6.65
N SER A 25 -10.48 7.81 -6.99
CA SER A 25 -10.96 7.71 -8.37
C SER A 25 -10.52 8.93 -9.19
N THR A 26 -10.47 8.82 -10.51
CA THR A 26 -9.92 9.84 -11.44
C THR A 26 -10.43 11.27 -11.19
N MET A 27 -11.65 11.43 -10.67
CA MET A 27 -12.27 12.72 -10.31
C MET A 27 -12.93 12.68 -8.92
N GLY A 28 -12.55 11.72 -8.08
CA GLY A 28 -13.17 11.50 -6.77
C GLY A 28 -12.29 11.94 -5.62
N PRO A 29 -12.87 12.25 -4.44
CA PRO A 29 -12.08 12.50 -3.25
C PRO A 29 -11.26 11.26 -2.88
N GLY A 30 -10.04 11.47 -2.39
CA GLY A 30 -9.16 10.40 -1.94
C GLY A 30 -9.42 9.99 -0.50
N ILE A 31 -9.53 8.69 -0.25
CA ILE A 31 -9.68 8.14 1.11
C ILE A 31 -8.32 7.61 1.57
N LYS A 32 -7.93 7.95 2.80
CA LYS A 32 -6.72 7.42 3.44
C LYS A 32 -6.96 5.95 3.82
N VAL A 33 -6.05 5.08 3.43
CA VAL A 33 -6.08 3.65 3.77
C VAL A 33 -4.86 3.32 4.62
N GLU A 34 -5.06 2.51 5.64
CA GLU A 34 -3.97 2.05 6.49
C GLU A 34 -3.15 0.97 5.77
N ILE A 35 -1.83 1.13 5.77
CA ILE A 35 -0.92 0.25 5.00
C ILE A 35 -0.91 -1.17 5.58
N SER A 36 -1.14 -1.31 6.88
CA SER A 36 -1.17 -2.61 7.57
C SER A 36 -2.30 -3.52 7.07
N SER A 37 -3.45 -2.97 6.69
CA SER A 37 -4.56 -3.77 6.14
C SER A 37 -4.32 -4.22 4.69
N LEU A 38 -3.39 -3.58 3.99
CA LEU A 38 -3.04 -3.89 2.60
C LEU A 38 -1.95 -4.96 2.45
N VAL A 39 -1.23 -5.28 3.55
CA VAL A 39 -0.12 -6.26 3.56
C VAL A 39 -0.59 -7.65 4.01
N GLY A 40 -1.89 -7.83 4.32
CA GLY A 40 -2.42 -9.06 4.93
C GLY A 40 -3.82 -9.47 4.49
N SER A 41 -4.08 -9.57 3.17
CA SER A 41 -5.31 -10.20 2.67
C SER A 41 -5.09 -10.86 1.30
N SER A 42 -4.32 -11.95 1.28
CA SER A 42 -4.62 -13.04 0.35
C SER A 42 -5.88 -13.72 0.88
N ASP A 43 -6.96 -13.71 0.09
CA ASP A 43 -8.26 -14.35 0.35
C ASP A 43 -9.32 -13.47 1.05
N GLN A 44 -10.25 -12.96 0.23
CA GLN A 44 -11.67 -12.98 0.61
C GLN A 44 -12.51 -12.99 -0.68
N GLY A 45 -13.07 -14.16 -0.97
CA GLY A 45 -13.73 -14.48 -2.23
C GLY A 45 -15.03 -13.73 -2.51
N ALA A 46 -15.23 -13.45 -3.80
CA ALA A 46 -16.45 -13.57 -4.59
C ALA A 46 -16.09 -13.20 -6.03
#